data_AF-A0A6V7PH53-F1
#
_entry.id   AF-A0A6V7PH53-F1
#
_cell.length_a   1.000
_cell.length_b   1.000
_cell.length_c   1.000
_cell.angle_alpha   90.00
_cell.angle_beta   90.00
_cell.angle_gamma   90.00
#
_symmetry.space_group_name_H-M   'P 1'
#
loop_
_entity.id
_entity.type
_entity.pdbx_description
1 polymer ?
#
loop_
_entity_poly.entity_id
_entity_poly.type
_entity_poly.pdbx_seq_one_letter_code
_entity_poly.pdbx_strand_id
1 'polypeptide(L)'
;MASLLMEQQEKLRRVVDDGRFRAQGLLSDLHASPSSSSSAADPVRVHVEPVERSDLPALLGSDNVAVSKFLTVLSHDCLQISRLSQFASRNLYRQLLLFGHRSSPHEVLLEGEPQKAFGQSLSLFIELYETVSETTVVLGNLLQQLNAIYSLHDNVRPLNSFKSFNFRTVFESFGDGLAIFLVLDEIVKENNNIKSYLALYARMLNKVKTEADNFVMIIEDLDLLDQVVGNLEKLFEFGFFKRLTQMESPWQASLNLVRCNKKFLDACCSCFHDSLSELLLRIDSWKELPFDRRKILHNVALLLFSVHVSAEAFDKKYGKLIMVVFQSVPVVYVEGGKRIILFDVLKSQCPQALSSWSPLREASKDLVLMKRNYLKRLSEMHSRDWQAIKDALSCWAVSFQSIVHPSSEILSEEWVRLLMKQIMQDLPKVVQLAPRLMARGSIHSPRQSTSAPNPARASNCRVGQLRSAACRELPSQACANEHDGKQAKSTV
;
A
#
# COMPACT_ATOMS: atom_id res chain seq x y z
N MET A 1 44.84 11.11 1.36
CA MET A 1 43.40 10.86 1.08
C MET A 1 42.70 10.15 2.24
N ALA A 2 43.08 8.94 2.64
CA ALA A 2 42.37 8.17 3.68
C ALA A 2 42.21 8.93 5.02
N SER A 3 43.25 9.63 5.50
CA SER A 3 43.18 10.48 6.69
C SER A 3 42.16 11.62 6.59
N LEU A 4 42.06 12.27 5.43
CA LEU A 4 41.09 13.34 5.17
C LEU A 4 39.64 12.82 5.20
N LEU A 5 39.42 11.59 4.72
CA LEU A 5 38.12 10.91 4.81
C LEU A 5 37.77 10.53 6.25
N MET A 6 38.72 10.01 7.02
CA MET A 6 38.56 9.76 8.47
C MET A 6 38.23 11.06 9.22
N GLU A 7 38.92 12.16 8.92
CA GLU A 7 38.70 13.46 9.55
C GLU A 7 37.32 14.06 9.18
N GLN A 8 36.88 13.93 7.92
CA GLN A 8 35.52 14.28 7.48
C GLN A 8 34.46 13.45 8.20
N GLN A 9 34.68 12.14 8.33
CA GLN A 9 33.75 11.22 9.00
C GLN A 9 33.68 11.46 10.52
N GLU A 10 34.80 11.78 11.16
CA GLU A 10 34.88 12.16 12.57
C GLU A 10 34.24 13.53 12.85
N LYS A 11 34.42 14.51 11.94
CA LYS A 11 33.68 15.79 12.00
C LYS A 11 32.18 15.58 11.86
N LEU A 12 31.74 14.74 10.93
CA LEU A 12 30.33 14.39 10.75
C LEU A 12 29.75 13.69 11.99
N ARG A 13 30.52 12.75 12.56
CA ARG A 13 30.17 12.07 13.82
C ARG A 13 29.97 13.07 14.96
N ARG A 14 30.91 14.00 15.17
CA ARG A 14 30.81 14.99 16.25
C ARG A 14 29.58 15.88 16.12
N VAL A 15 29.18 16.26 14.90
CA VAL A 15 27.94 17.01 14.66
C VAL A 15 26.69 16.18 14.96
N VAL A 16 26.70 14.87 14.64
CA VAL A 16 25.59 13.96 14.98
C VAL A 16 25.52 13.69 16.49
N ASP A 17 26.66 13.46 17.15
CA ASP A 17 26.73 13.24 18.60
C ASP A 17 26.37 14.52 19.38
N ASP A 18 26.83 15.71 18.96
CA ASP A 18 26.42 17.02 19.53
C ASP A 18 24.92 17.29 19.33
N GLY A 19 24.39 17.07 18.12
CA GLY A 19 22.95 17.17 17.85
C GLY A 19 22.13 16.21 18.72
N ARG A 20 22.64 14.99 18.96
CA ARG A 20 22.03 14.00 19.86
C ARG A 20 22.08 14.45 21.32
N PHE A 21 23.20 14.98 21.80
CA PHE A 21 23.31 15.49 23.18
C PHE A 21 22.39 16.68 23.42
N ARG A 22 22.28 17.63 22.47
CA ARG A 22 21.34 18.76 22.56
C ARG A 22 19.90 18.29 22.55
N ALA A 23 19.54 17.33 21.69
CA ALA A 23 18.21 16.72 21.68
C ALA A 23 17.92 16.00 23.01
N GLN A 24 18.88 15.28 23.59
CA GLN A 24 18.71 14.61 24.88
C GLN A 24 18.59 15.60 26.05
N GLY A 25 19.32 16.72 26.06
CA GLY A 25 19.15 17.78 27.05
C GLY A 25 17.73 18.38 27.00
N LEU A 26 17.30 18.81 25.81
CA LEU A 26 15.95 19.34 25.59
C LEU A 26 14.84 18.33 25.96
N LEU A 27 15.07 17.04 25.77
CA LEU A 27 14.15 15.98 26.23
C LEU A 27 14.18 15.81 27.76
N SER A 28 15.33 15.93 28.41
CA SER A 28 15.45 15.85 29.87
C SER A 28 14.74 17.02 30.56
N ASP A 29 14.88 18.25 30.05
CA ASP A 29 14.22 19.43 30.59
C ASP A 29 12.68 19.34 30.50
N LEU A 30 12.16 18.64 29.48
CA LEU A 30 10.73 18.39 29.30
C LEU A 30 10.15 17.29 30.23
N HIS A 31 10.98 16.51 30.93
CA HIS A 31 10.51 15.43 31.81
C HIS A 31 10.24 15.88 33.27
N ALA A 32 10.46 17.15 33.60
CA ALA A 32 10.50 17.64 34.98
C ALA A 32 9.15 18.05 35.62
N SER A 33 8.03 17.36 35.33
CA SER A 33 6.79 17.49 36.11
C SER A 33 5.87 16.25 35.99
N PRO A 34 5.22 15.78 37.08
CA PRO A 34 4.44 14.53 37.07
C PRO A 34 2.94 14.69 36.78
N SER A 35 2.27 13.54 36.55
CA SER A 35 0.81 13.32 36.63
C SER A 35 -0.09 13.82 35.48
N SER A 36 0.06 13.25 34.28
CA SER A 36 -1.06 12.55 33.60
C SER A 36 -0.55 11.75 32.39
N SER A 37 -1.21 10.63 32.09
CA SER A 37 -0.74 9.66 31.08
C SER A 37 -1.31 9.93 29.68
N SER A 38 -0.63 10.77 28.90
CA SER A 38 -0.77 10.84 27.44
C SER A 38 0.57 10.50 26.77
N SER A 39 0.53 9.72 25.69
CA SER A 39 1.73 9.17 25.05
C SER A 39 2.53 10.24 24.29
N ALA A 40 3.85 10.04 24.23
CA ALA A 40 4.81 10.97 23.66
C ALA A 40 4.52 11.40 22.21
N ALA A 41 4.71 12.71 21.96
CA ALA A 41 5.07 13.35 20.70
C ALA A 41 4.46 12.75 19.41
N ASP A 42 3.24 13.19 19.07
CA ASP A 42 2.60 12.90 17.79
C ASP A 42 3.44 13.49 16.62
N PRO A 43 3.89 12.70 15.63
CA PRO A 43 4.80 13.19 14.59
C PRO A 43 4.09 14.15 13.63
N VAL A 44 4.66 15.35 13.45
CA VAL A 44 4.13 16.40 12.57
C VAL A 44 3.98 15.89 11.12
N ARG A 45 2.76 15.52 10.75
CA ARG A 45 2.44 14.91 9.46
C ARG A 45 2.06 15.99 8.44
N VAL A 46 2.99 16.31 7.54
CA VAL A 46 2.71 17.19 6.39
C VAL A 46 1.73 16.49 5.45
N HIS A 47 0.47 16.94 5.45
CA HIS A 47 -0.53 16.52 4.47
C HIS A 47 -0.36 17.31 3.18
N VAL A 48 -0.07 16.58 2.10
CA VAL A 48 0.24 17.10 0.76
C VAL A 48 -0.98 17.08 -0.17
N GLU A 49 -1.95 16.24 0.18
CA GLU A 49 -3.21 16.10 -0.54
C GLU A 49 -4.00 17.42 -0.44
N PRO A 50 -4.44 18.02 -1.56
CA PRO A 50 -5.18 19.28 -1.53
C PRO A 50 -6.54 19.06 -0.86
N VAL A 51 -6.72 19.67 0.31
CA VAL A 51 -7.97 19.61 1.07
C VAL A 51 -8.87 20.77 0.65
N GLU A 52 -9.88 20.46 -0.16
CA GLU A 52 -10.99 21.38 -0.41
C GLU A 52 -11.75 21.64 0.89
N ARG A 53 -12.14 22.90 1.12
CA ARG A 53 -12.85 23.36 2.33
C ARG A 53 -14.21 24.01 2.01
N SER A 54 -14.52 24.17 0.73
CA SER A 54 -15.76 24.76 0.24
C SER A 54 -16.86 23.70 0.14
N ASP A 55 -18.08 24.03 0.59
CA ASP A 55 -19.22 23.13 0.42
C ASP A 55 -19.62 22.95 -1.05
N LEU A 56 -20.10 21.75 -1.39
CA LEU A 56 -20.44 21.39 -2.77
C LEU A 56 -21.45 22.37 -3.46
N PRO A 57 -22.49 22.90 -2.79
CA PRO A 57 -23.38 23.89 -3.39
C PRO A 57 -22.70 25.22 -3.72
N ALA A 58 -21.65 25.62 -2.98
CA ALA A 58 -20.89 26.83 -3.27
C ALA A 58 -19.97 26.64 -4.50
N LEU A 59 -19.41 25.43 -4.67
CA LEU A 59 -18.60 25.06 -5.84
C LEU A 59 -19.44 24.84 -7.11
N LEU A 60 -20.71 24.47 -6.98
CA LEU A 60 -21.63 24.17 -8.08
C LEU A 60 -22.69 25.26 -8.33
N GLY A 61 -22.46 26.47 -7.84
CA GLY A 61 -23.28 27.64 -8.13
C GLY A 61 -23.31 27.92 -9.64
N SER A 62 -24.48 27.77 -10.26
CA SER A 62 -24.67 27.97 -11.70
C SER A 62 -26.13 28.31 -12.00
N ASP A 63 -26.36 29.28 -12.90
CA ASP A 63 -27.69 29.68 -13.37
C ASP A 63 -28.47 28.51 -14.01
N ASN A 64 -27.75 27.48 -14.50
CA ASN A 64 -28.36 26.29 -15.06
C ASN A 64 -28.62 25.24 -13.98
N VAL A 65 -29.82 25.30 -13.38
CA VAL A 65 -30.30 24.37 -12.34
C VAL A 65 -30.18 22.89 -12.76
N ALA A 66 -30.34 22.55 -14.05
CA ALA A 66 -30.21 21.17 -14.50
C ALA A 66 -28.75 20.70 -14.48
N VAL A 67 -27.80 21.56 -14.83
CA VAL A 67 -26.36 21.29 -14.76
C VAL A 67 -25.88 21.24 -13.31
N SER A 68 -26.31 22.19 -12.47
CA SER A 68 -25.95 22.21 -11.05
C SER A 68 -26.42 20.93 -10.35
N LYS A 69 -27.68 20.50 -10.56
CA LYS A 69 -28.20 19.21 -10.05
C LYS A 69 -27.41 18.01 -10.58
N PHE A 70 -27.14 17.96 -11.88
CA PHE A 70 -26.39 16.87 -12.53
C PHE A 70 -24.97 16.71 -11.96
N LEU A 71 -24.24 17.83 -11.83
CA LEU A 71 -22.92 17.84 -11.21
C LEU A 71 -22.98 17.51 -9.72
N THR A 72 -24.01 17.96 -8.99
CA THR A 72 -24.16 17.68 -7.54
C THR A 72 -24.22 16.19 -7.27
N VAL A 73 -24.98 15.43 -8.06
CA VAL A 73 -25.10 13.97 -7.90
C VAL A 73 -23.78 13.26 -8.20
N LEU A 74 -23.13 13.57 -9.34
CA LEU A 74 -21.84 12.95 -9.69
C LEU A 74 -20.73 13.31 -8.69
N SER A 75 -20.66 14.57 -8.26
CA SER A 75 -19.66 15.05 -7.30
C SER A 75 -19.88 14.49 -5.90
N HIS A 76 -21.14 14.28 -5.47
CA HIS A 76 -21.44 13.59 -4.21
C HIS A 76 -20.78 12.21 -4.19
N ASP A 77 -21.05 11.38 -5.19
CA ASP A 77 -20.54 10.00 -5.20
C ASP A 77 -19.01 9.95 -5.33
N CYS A 78 -18.40 10.86 -6.10
CA CYS A 78 -16.94 11.03 -6.13
C CYS A 78 -16.35 11.41 -4.76
N LEU A 79 -17.02 12.30 -4.02
CA LEU A 79 -16.61 12.71 -2.66
C LEU A 79 -16.76 11.58 -1.64
N GLN A 80 -17.83 10.78 -1.72
CA GLN A 80 -18.00 9.62 -0.84
C GLN A 80 -16.95 8.54 -1.13
N ILE A 81 -16.63 8.24 -2.40
CA ILE A 81 -15.53 7.32 -2.74
C ILE A 81 -14.18 7.84 -2.21
N SER A 82 -13.93 9.16 -2.30
CA SER A 82 -12.73 9.78 -1.73
C SER A 82 -12.66 9.58 -0.20
N ARG A 83 -13.76 9.84 0.52
CA ARG A 83 -13.87 9.61 1.97
C ARG A 83 -13.62 8.15 2.35
N LEU A 84 -14.24 7.21 1.65
CA LEU A 84 -14.07 5.77 1.86
C LEU A 84 -12.63 5.31 1.58
N SER A 85 -12.01 5.80 0.51
CA SER A 85 -10.60 5.53 0.17
C SER A 85 -9.63 6.09 1.23
N GLN A 86 -9.92 7.28 1.77
CA GLN A 86 -9.16 7.87 2.88
C GLN A 86 -9.38 7.07 4.18
N PHE A 87 -10.61 6.76 4.57
CA PHE A 87 -10.96 5.97 5.76
C PHE A 87 -10.26 4.59 5.73
N ALA A 88 -10.46 3.83 4.64
CA ALA A 88 -9.85 2.51 4.48
C ALA A 88 -8.31 2.57 4.57
N SER A 89 -7.69 3.62 4.00
CA SER A 89 -6.24 3.80 4.07
C SER A 89 -5.72 4.11 5.47
N ARG A 90 -6.41 4.98 6.23
CA ARG A 90 -5.97 5.44 7.54
C ARG A 90 -6.27 4.42 8.64
N ASN A 91 -7.46 3.82 8.60
CA ASN A 91 -7.99 3.02 9.70
C ASN A 91 -7.85 1.52 9.44
N LEU A 92 -8.26 1.02 8.27
CA LEU A 92 -8.32 -0.42 8.01
C LEU A 92 -6.97 -1.02 7.61
N TYR A 93 -6.29 -0.48 6.58
CA TYR A 93 -5.17 -1.18 5.94
C TYR A 93 -4.04 -1.54 6.92
N ARG A 94 -3.58 -0.59 7.75
CA ARG A 94 -2.51 -0.83 8.72
C ARG A 94 -2.90 -1.84 9.81
N GLN A 95 -4.14 -1.79 10.29
CA GLN A 95 -4.62 -2.71 11.32
C GLN A 95 -4.76 -4.13 10.78
N LEU A 96 -5.37 -4.29 9.60
CA LEU A 96 -5.52 -5.59 8.92
C LEU A 96 -4.16 -6.19 8.52
N LEU A 97 -3.16 -5.38 8.17
CA LEU A 97 -1.79 -5.85 7.94
C LEU A 97 -1.14 -6.41 9.21
N LEU A 98 -1.32 -5.74 10.35
CA LEU A 98 -0.67 -6.10 11.61
C LEU A 98 -1.46 -7.12 12.45
N PHE A 99 -2.73 -7.38 12.15
CA PHE A 99 -3.57 -8.32 12.88
C PHE A 99 -2.89 -9.71 13.08
N GLY A 100 -2.88 -10.20 14.31
CA GLY A 100 -2.27 -11.50 14.67
C GLY A 100 -0.72 -11.56 14.61
N HIS A 101 -0.02 -10.47 14.29
CA HIS A 101 1.44 -10.43 14.39
C HIS A 101 1.89 -10.32 15.85
N ARG A 102 3.04 -10.92 16.19
CA ARG A 102 3.62 -10.90 17.54
C ARG A 102 5.03 -10.33 17.55
N SER A 103 5.46 -9.93 18.74
CA SER A 103 6.81 -9.43 19.03
C SER A 103 7.90 -10.48 18.83
N SER A 104 7.58 -11.79 18.87
CA SER A 104 8.51 -12.85 18.48
C SER A 104 7.86 -13.94 17.62
N PRO A 105 8.60 -14.56 16.67
CA PRO A 105 8.11 -15.65 15.83
C PRO A 105 8.20 -17.04 16.49
N HIS A 106 8.75 -17.13 17.70
CA HIS A 106 8.96 -18.40 18.43
C HIS A 106 7.96 -18.61 19.59
N GLU A 107 7.12 -17.62 19.86
CA GLU A 107 6.07 -17.66 20.86
C GLU A 107 4.94 -18.59 20.43
N VAL A 108 4.85 -19.76 21.06
CA VAL A 108 3.78 -20.73 20.87
C VAL A 108 2.47 -20.12 21.39
N LEU A 109 1.40 -20.21 20.60
CA LEU A 109 0.07 -19.82 21.05
C LEU A 109 -0.43 -20.74 22.17
N LEU A 110 -0.93 -20.14 23.24
CA LEU A 110 -1.89 -20.81 24.11
C LEU A 110 -3.22 -20.97 23.37
N GLU A 111 -3.93 -22.06 23.62
CA GLU A 111 -5.27 -22.27 23.08
C GLU A 111 -6.23 -21.16 23.56
N GLY A 112 -7.14 -20.72 22.69
CA GLY A 112 -8.06 -19.61 22.97
C GLY A 112 -7.52 -18.21 22.68
N GLU A 113 -6.20 -17.96 22.70
CA GLU A 113 -5.65 -16.63 22.38
C GLU A 113 -5.98 -16.14 20.95
N PRO A 114 -5.97 -16.97 19.88
CA PRO A 114 -6.43 -16.55 18.55
C PRO A 114 -7.89 -16.09 18.53
N GLN A 115 -8.77 -16.81 19.22
CA GLN A 115 -10.20 -16.53 19.32
C GLN A 115 -10.43 -15.23 20.09
N LYS A 116 -9.76 -15.06 21.23
CA LYS A 116 -9.74 -13.84 22.05
C LYS A 116 -9.25 -12.63 21.25
N ALA A 117 -8.14 -12.76 20.53
CA ALA A 117 -7.60 -11.69 19.69
C ALA A 117 -8.54 -11.31 18.54
N PHE A 118 -9.27 -12.28 17.97
CA PHE A 118 -10.31 -12.00 16.96
C PHE A 118 -11.50 -11.25 17.58
N GLY A 119 -12.05 -11.74 18.71
CA GLY A 119 -13.17 -11.08 19.40
C GLY A 119 -12.84 -9.66 19.86
N GLN A 120 -11.63 -9.42 20.37
CA GLN A 120 -11.14 -8.08 20.71
C GLN A 120 -10.97 -7.16 19.49
N SER A 121 -10.89 -7.73 18.28
CA SER A 121 -10.77 -7.00 17.01
C SER A 121 -12.07 -6.99 16.20
N LEU A 122 -13.20 -7.40 16.78
CA LEU A 122 -14.46 -7.57 16.03
C LEU A 122 -14.96 -6.25 15.42
N SER A 123 -14.75 -5.11 16.09
CA SER A 123 -15.04 -3.76 15.57
C SER A 123 -14.33 -3.47 14.26
N LEU A 124 -13.02 -3.75 14.15
CA LEU A 124 -12.23 -3.60 12.93
C LEU A 124 -12.81 -4.42 11.75
N PHE A 125 -13.37 -5.60 12.04
CA PHE A 125 -13.98 -6.45 11.02
C PHE A 125 -15.40 -5.99 10.64
N ILE A 126 -16.14 -5.40 11.56
CA ILE A 126 -17.42 -4.73 11.28
C ILE A 126 -17.17 -3.46 10.43
N GLU A 127 -16.25 -2.57 10.82
CA GLU A 127 -15.85 -1.39 10.04
C GLU A 127 -15.40 -1.77 8.61
N LEU A 128 -14.69 -2.89 8.46
CA LEU A 128 -14.30 -3.44 7.16
C LEU A 128 -15.52 -3.90 6.34
N TYR A 129 -16.47 -4.62 6.95
CA TYR A 129 -17.69 -5.07 6.28
C TYR A 129 -18.54 -3.88 5.83
N GLU A 130 -18.72 -2.89 6.69
CA GLU A 130 -19.45 -1.64 6.41
C GLU A 130 -18.77 -0.85 5.29
N THR A 131 -17.46 -0.62 5.37
CA THR A 131 -16.68 0.08 4.33
C THR A 131 -16.79 -0.61 2.97
N VAL A 132 -16.74 -1.95 2.93
CA VAL A 132 -16.90 -2.74 1.71
C VAL A 132 -18.32 -2.65 1.14
N SER A 133 -19.33 -2.69 2.02
CA SER A 133 -20.74 -2.55 1.65
C SER A 133 -21.02 -1.16 1.06
N GLU A 134 -20.65 -0.09 1.77
CA GLU A 134 -20.87 1.30 1.33
C GLU A 134 -20.13 1.60 0.03
N THR A 135 -18.86 1.17 -0.09
CA THR A 135 -18.08 1.31 -1.34
C THR A 135 -18.79 0.61 -2.51
N THR A 136 -19.37 -0.57 -2.29
CA THR A 136 -20.13 -1.31 -3.33
C THR A 136 -21.41 -0.57 -3.74
N VAL A 137 -22.12 0.03 -2.78
CA VAL A 137 -23.34 0.83 -3.05
C VAL A 137 -23.01 2.11 -3.82
N VAL A 138 -22.03 2.91 -3.36
CA VAL A 138 -21.68 4.18 -4.00
C VAL A 138 -21.14 3.96 -5.42
N LEU A 139 -20.27 2.96 -5.63
CA LEU A 139 -19.83 2.58 -6.97
C LEU A 139 -21.01 2.08 -7.83
N GLY A 140 -21.99 1.38 -7.25
CA GLY A 140 -23.19 0.90 -7.94
C GLY A 140 -24.09 2.03 -8.44
N ASN A 141 -24.25 3.09 -7.64
CA ASN A 141 -24.96 4.30 -8.01
C ASN A 141 -24.22 5.04 -9.14
N LEU A 142 -22.92 5.26 -8.97
CA LEU A 142 -22.09 5.96 -9.96
C LEU A 142 -22.04 5.22 -11.31
N LEU A 143 -22.05 3.88 -11.27
CA LEU A 143 -22.10 3.05 -12.46
C LEU A 143 -23.45 3.17 -13.21
N GLN A 144 -24.57 3.25 -12.49
CA GLN A 144 -25.88 3.51 -13.10
C GLN A 144 -25.96 4.91 -13.72
N GLN A 145 -25.42 5.92 -13.05
CA GLN A 145 -25.37 7.29 -13.56
C GLN A 145 -24.52 7.38 -14.83
N LEU A 146 -23.30 6.83 -14.83
CA LEU A 146 -22.45 6.74 -16.01
C LEU A 146 -23.13 5.96 -17.15
N ASN A 147 -23.82 4.86 -16.84
CA ASN A 147 -24.60 4.13 -17.85
C ASN A 147 -25.68 5.01 -18.50
N ALA A 148 -26.47 5.73 -17.69
CA ALA A 148 -27.52 6.61 -18.17
C ALA A 148 -26.96 7.75 -19.03
N ILE A 149 -25.86 8.38 -18.57
CA ILE A 149 -25.14 9.43 -19.31
C ILE A 149 -24.72 8.92 -20.70
N TYR A 150 -23.97 7.81 -20.77
CA TYR A 150 -23.46 7.32 -22.05
C TYR A 150 -24.53 6.67 -22.95
N SER A 151 -25.68 6.27 -22.39
CA SER A 151 -26.84 5.83 -23.17
C SER A 151 -27.62 7.01 -23.78
N LEU A 152 -27.78 8.11 -23.04
CA LEU A 152 -28.65 9.23 -23.39
C LEU A 152 -27.91 10.44 -24.01
N HIS A 153 -26.57 10.43 -23.98
CA HIS A 153 -25.67 11.54 -24.32
C HIS A 153 -26.12 12.37 -25.54
N ASP A 154 -26.40 11.73 -26.66
CA ASP A 154 -26.69 12.41 -27.93
C ASP A 154 -28.15 12.90 -28.03
N ASN A 155 -29.05 12.29 -27.26
CA ASN A 155 -30.50 12.42 -27.41
C ASN A 155 -31.15 13.35 -26.38
N VAL A 156 -30.50 13.61 -25.23
CA VAL A 156 -31.13 14.27 -24.08
C VAL A 156 -30.38 15.54 -23.66
N ARG A 157 -31.12 16.63 -23.45
CA ARG A 157 -30.61 17.84 -22.81
C ARG A 157 -30.52 17.64 -21.29
N PRO A 158 -29.46 18.14 -20.62
CA PRO A 158 -28.45 19.05 -21.16
C PRO A 158 -27.21 18.35 -21.74
N LEU A 159 -27.12 17.01 -21.74
CA LEU A 159 -25.93 16.25 -22.17
C LEU A 159 -25.50 16.64 -23.60
N ASN A 160 -26.42 16.61 -24.57
CA ASN A 160 -26.14 16.98 -25.95
C ASN A 160 -25.91 18.49 -26.19
N SER A 161 -26.08 19.34 -25.17
CA SER A 161 -25.77 20.77 -25.28
C SER A 161 -24.27 21.08 -25.14
N PHE A 162 -23.44 20.12 -24.72
CA PHE A 162 -22.03 20.34 -24.43
C PHE A 162 -21.11 19.53 -25.36
N LYS A 163 -20.31 20.21 -26.17
CA LYS A 163 -19.38 19.57 -27.12
C LYS A 163 -18.14 18.91 -26.48
N SER A 164 -17.96 19.00 -25.16
CA SER A 164 -16.71 18.64 -24.49
C SER A 164 -16.83 18.28 -23.00
N PHE A 165 -17.91 17.60 -22.58
CA PHE A 165 -17.94 17.02 -21.22
C PHE A 165 -17.04 15.78 -21.16
N ASN A 166 -15.91 15.89 -20.48
CA ASN A 166 -15.04 14.75 -20.19
C ASN A 166 -15.23 14.31 -18.73
N PHE A 167 -15.80 13.12 -18.54
CA PHE A 167 -16.05 12.53 -17.22
C PHE A 167 -14.81 11.88 -16.57
N ARG A 168 -13.59 12.22 -17.02
CA ARG A 168 -12.31 11.70 -16.50
C ARG A 168 -12.23 11.69 -14.97
N THR A 169 -12.59 12.79 -14.30
CA THR A 169 -12.56 12.85 -12.82
C THR A 169 -13.46 11.78 -12.19
N VAL A 170 -14.63 11.54 -12.79
CA VAL A 170 -15.59 10.52 -12.33
C VAL A 170 -15.04 9.11 -12.54
N PHE A 171 -14.40 8.85 -13.68
CA PHE A 171 -13.71 7.58 -13.93
C PHE A 171 -12.49 7.37 -13.02
N GLU A 172 -11.69 8.40 -12.75
CA GLU A 172 -10.57 8.31 -11.80
C GLU A 172 -11.09 8.01 -10.38
N SER A 173 -12.14 8.70 -9.91
CA SER A 173 -12.80 8.39 -8.61
C SER A 173 -13.41 6.98 -8.57
N PHE A 174 -14.09 6.54 -9.63
CA PHE A 174 -14.61 5.17 -9.74
C PHE A 174 -13.48 4.13 -9.68
N GLY A 175 -12.33 4.43 -10.29
CA GLY A 175 -11.11 3.63 -10.19
C GLY A 175 -10.54 3.57 -8.77
N ASP A 176 -10.52 4.70 -8.04
CA ASP A 176 -10.00 4.75 -6.66
C ASP A 176 -10.86 3.89 -5.72
N GLY A 177 -12.19 3.88 -5.89
CA GLY A 177 -13.07 2.98 -5.14
C GLY A 177 -12.84 1.52 -5.47
N LEU A 178 -12.71 1.18 -6.77
CA LEU A 178 -12.34 -0.18 -7.20
C LEU A 178 -10.96 -0.62 -6.66
N ALA A 179 -10.03 0.31 -6.48
CA ALA A 179 -8.71 0.03 -5.92
C ALA A 179 -8.74 -0.35 -4.44
N ILE A 180 -9.73 0.09 -3.65
CA ILE A 180 -9.90 -0.31 -2.25
C ILE A 180 -9.95 -1.84 -2.14
N PHE A 181 -10.77 -2.48 -2.96
CA PHE A 181 -10.92 -3.93 -2.96
C PHE A 181 -9.63 -4.66 -3.39
N LEU A 182 -8.86 -4.12 -4.34
CA LEU A 182 -7.56 -4.69 -4.72
C LEU A 182 -6.52 -4.59 -3.59
N VAL A 183 -6.54 -3.52 -2.81
CA VAL A 183 -5.66 -3.38 -1.63
C VAL A 183 -6.08 -4.38 -0.55
N LEU A 184 -7.37 -4.47 -0.23
CA LEU A 184 -7.90 -5.42 0.76
C LEU A 184 -7.62 -6.88 0.37
N ASP A 185 -7.80 -7.24 -0.90
CA ASP A 185 -7.45 -8.58 -1.42
C ASP A 185 -5.97 -8.90 -1.20
N GLU A 186 -5.05 -8.00 -1.55
CA GLU A 186 -3.62 -8.24 -1.35
C GLU A 186 -3.20 -8.22 0.13
N ILE A 187 -3.92 -7.52 1.01
CA ILE A 187 -3.68 -7.55 2.47
C ILE A 187 -4.10 -8.92 3.04
N VAL A 188 -5.33 -9.37 2.79
CA VAL A 188 -5.85 -10.65 3.32
C VAL A 188 -5.08 -11.85 2.73
N LYS A 189 -4.58 -11.73 1.51
CA LYS A 189 -3.69 -12.71 0.85
C LYS A 189 -2.28 -12.79 1.46
N GLU A 190 -1.83 -11.76 2.19
CA GLU A 190 -0.56 -11.77 2.93
C GLU A 190 -0.77 -12.17 4.40
N ASN A 191 -1.82 -11.67 5.05
CA ASN A 191 -2.12 -11.95 6.45
C ASN A 191 -3.07 -13.16 6.64
N ASN A 192 -2.49 -14.36 6.63
CA ASN A 192 -3.21 -15.62 6.87
C ASN A 192 -3.89 -15.70 8.26
N ASN A 193 -3.48 -14.88 9.25
CA ASN A 193 -4.09 -14.90 10.58
C ASN A 193 -5.58 -14.55 10.53
N ILE A 194 -6.00 -13.61 9.65
CA ILE A 194 -7.38 -13.12 9.58
C ILE A 194 -8.36 -14.29 9.39
N LYS A 195 -8.18 -15.08 8.32
CA LYS A 195 -9.06 -16.23 8.04
C LYS A 195 -8.91 -17.35 9.06
N SER A 196 -7.69 -17.59 9.55
CA SER A 196 -7.43 -18.64 10.53
C SER A 196 -8.05 -18.36 11.90
N TYR A 197 -8.03 -17.10 12.36
CA TYR A 197 -8.52 -16.73 13.69
C TYR A 197 -10.05 -16.59 13.67
N LEU A 198 -10.63 -16.08 12.57
CA LEU A 198 -12.07 -16.11 12.31
C LEU A 198 -12.62 -17.55 12.38
N ALA A 199 -12.02 -18.50 11.66
CA ALA A 199 -12.46 -19.89 11.65
C ALA A 199 -12.31 -20.61 13.01
N LEU A 200 -11.38 -20.16 13.86
CA LEU A 200 -11.28 -20.63 15.26
C LEU A 200 -12.34 -19.97 16.15
N TYR A 201 -12.61 -18.68 15.95
CA TYR A 201 -13.64 -17.93 16.67
C TYR A 201 -15.05 -18.46 16.37
N ALA A 202 -15.39 -18.72 15.11
CA ALA A 202 -16.65 -19.34 14.70
C ALA A 202 -16.89 -20.70 15.36
N ARG A 203 -15.85 -21.55 15.43
CA ARG A 203 -15.91 -22.85 16.14
C ARG A 203 -16.08 -22.71 17.65
N MET A 204 -15.46 -21.70 18.26
CA MET A 204 -15.65 -21.39 19.68
C MET A 204 -17.08 -20.91 19.94
N LEU A 205 -17.58 -19.97 19.14
CA LEU A 205 -18.94 -19.44 19.24
C LEU A 205 -20.00 -20.53 19.13
N ASN A 206 -19.85 -21.45 18.17
CA ASN A 206 -20.72 -22.62 18.03
C ASN A 206 -20.75 -23.51 19.28
N LYS A 207 -19.60 -23.70 19.96
CA LYS A 207 -19.54 -24.44 21.24
C LYS A 207 -20.21 -23.70 22.39
N VAL A 208 -19.95 -22.39 22.52
CA VAL A 208 -20.59 -21.54 23.53
C VAL A 208 -22.11 -21.55 23.34
N LYS A 209 -22.59 -21.54 22.09
CA LYS A 209 -24.00 -21.63 21.72
C LYS A 209 -24.65 -22.97 22.11
N THR A 210 -23.92 -24.10 22.01
CA THR A 210 -24.40 -25.40 22.50
C THR A 210 -24.34 -25.57 24.02
N GLU A 211 -23.68 -24.67 24.74
CA GLU A 211 -23.45 -24.74 26.19
C GLU A 211 -23.86 -23.42 26.90
N ALA A 212 -24.80 -22.65 26.33
CA ALA A 212 -25.05 -21.25 26.71
C ALA A 212 -25.36 -21.05 28.21
N ASP A 213 -26.05 -21.98 28.84
CA ASP A 213 -26.35 -21.99 30.28
C ASP A 213 -25.09 -21.93 31.15
N ASN A 214 -23.98 -22.54 30.70
CA ASN A 214 -22.69 -22.54 31.42
C ASN A 214 -22.00 -21.17 31.38
N PHE A 215 -22.36 -20.30 30.43
CA PHE A 215 -21.73 -19.00 30.18
C PHE A 215 -22.59 -17.80 30.58
N VAL A 216 -23.84 -18.02 31.01
CA VAL A 216 -24.78 -16.98 31.45
C VAL A 216 -24.97 -15.88 30.39
N MET A 217 -25.07 -16.27 29.12
CA MET A 217 -25.24 -15.35 27.98
C MET A 217 -26.65 -15.43 27.40
N ILE A 218 -27.13 -14.29 26.89
CA ILE A 218 -28.42 -14.16 26.21
C ILE A 218 -28.33 -14.85 24.84
N ILE A 219 -29.32 -15.67 24.49
CA ILE A 219 -29.31 -16.49 23.27
C ILE A 219 -29.46 -15.59 22.03
N GLU A 220 -30.26 -14.54 22.14
CA GLU A 220 -30.48 -13.53 21.11
C GLU A 220 -29.19 -12.77 20.75
N ASP A 221 -28.36 -12.43 21.75
CA ASP A 221 -27.05 -11.79 21.52
C ASP A 221 -26.05 -12.78 20.86
N LEU A 222 -26.13 -14.07 21.22
CA LEU A 222 -25.37 -15.14 20.57
C LEU A 222 -25.79 -15.35 19.11
N ASP A 223 -27.08 -15.27 18.79
CA ASP A 223 -27.59 -15.35 17.41
C ASP A 223 -27.16 -14.15 16.56
N LEU A 224 -27.20 -12.93 17.11
CA LEU A 224 -26.69 -11.74 16.43
C LEU A 224 -25.19 -11.83 16.16
N LEU A 225 -24.41 -12.30 17.14
CA LEU A 225 -22.96 -12.48 16.99
C LEU A 225 -22.63 -13.58 15.95
N ASP A 226 -23.39 -14.68 15.93
CA ASP A 226 -23.25 -15.77 14.95
C ASP A 226 -23.60 -15.29 13.52
N GLN A 227 -24.62 -14.44 13.40
CA GLN A 227 -24.94 -13.78 12.11
C GLN A 227 -23.80 -12.86 11.64
N VAL A 228 -23.20 -12.06 12.53
CA VAL A 228 -22.03 -11.22 12.19
C VAL A 228 -20.84 -12.08 11.76
N VAL A 229 -20.51 -13.13 12.51
CA VAL A 229 -19.41 -14.05 12.19
C VAL A 229 -19.64 -14.75 10.84
N GLY A 230 -20.85 -15.28 10.58
CA GLY A 230 -21.19 -15.90 9.31
C GLY A 230 -21.18 -14.92 8.12
N ASN A 231 -21.46 -13.63 8.35
CA ASN A 231 -21.30 -12.59 7.33
C ASN A 231 -19.82 -12.25 7.07
N LEU A 232 -18.96 -12.29 8.09
CA LEU A 232 -17.51 -12.14 7.94
C LEU A 232 -16.88 -13.35 7.23
N GLU A 233 -17.31 -14.57 7.53
CA GLU A 233 -16.85 -15.76 6.79
C GLU A 233 -17.18 -15.66 5.30
N LYS A 234 -18.44 -15.31 4.96
CA LYS A 234 -18.86 -15.00 3.58
C LYS A 234 -18.06 -13.85 2.97
N LEU A 235 -17.70 -12.81 3.73
CA LEU A 235 -16.90 -11.66 3.28
C LEU A 235 -15.47 -12.07 2.88
N PHE A 236 -14.86 -13.00 3.62
CA PHE A 236 -13.50 -13.48 3.36
C PHE A 236 -13.43 -14.71 2.45
N GLU A 237 -14.52 -15.43 2.21
CA GLU A 237 -14.58 -16.59 1.30
C GLU A 237 -14.08 -16.23 -0.11
N PHE A 238 -14.76 -15.27 -0.74
CA PHE A 238 -14.39 -14.71 -2.05
C PHE A 238 -13.58 -13.43 -1.90
N GLY A 239 -12.58 -13.25 -2.76
CA GLY A 239 -11.82 -12.00 -2.81
C GLY A 239 -12.70 -10.79 -3.11
N PHE A 240 -12.43 -9.66 -2.46
CA PHE A 240 -13.26 -8.46 -2.49
C PHE A 240 -13.50 -7.94 -3.92
N PHE A 241 -12.48 -7.93 -4.76
CA PHE A 241 -12.64 -7.49 -6.16
C PHE A 241 -13.42 -8.50 -6.99
N LYS A 242 -13.29 -9.80 -6.69
CA LYS A 242 -14.04 -10.87 -7.39
C LYS A 242 -15.50 -10.90 -7.01
N ARG A 243 -15.82 -10.61 -5.74
CA ARG A 243 -17.19 -10.51 -5.21
C ARG A 243 -18.07 -9.61 -6.07
N LEU A 244 -17.55 -8.44 -6.47
CA LEU A 244 -18.21 -7.51 -7.40
C LEU A 244 -18.70 -8.20 -8.67
N THR A 245 -17.96 -9.18 -9.20
CA THR A 245 -18.26 -9.79 -10.51
C THR A 245 -18.94 -11.16 -10.39
N GLN A 246 -18.91 -11.78 -9.21
CA GLN A 246 -19.31 -13.18 -8.99
C GLN A 246 -20.50 -13.38 -8.04
N MET A 247 -20.82 -12.42 -7.16
CA MET A 247 -21.91 -12.59 -6.19
C MET A 247 -23.14 -11.76 -6.54
N GLU A 248 -24.32 -12.35 -6.32
CA GLU A 248 -25.61 -11.65 -6.39
C GLU A 248 -25.63 -10.49 -5.40
N SER A 249 -25.95 -9.30 -5.91
CA SER A 249 -25.88 -8.04 -5.19
C SER A 249 -26.61 -6.96 -6.00
N PRO A 250 -27.04 -5.83 -5.41
CA PRO A 250 -27.63 -4.71 -6.17
C PRO A 250 -26.72 -4.21 -7.31
N TRP A 251 -25.40 -4.31 -7.09
CA TRP A 251 -24.36 -4.01 -8.06
C TRP A 251 -24.39 -4.88 -9.32
N GLN A 252 -24.87 -6.14 -9.27
CA GLN A 252 -25.03 -6.97 -10.48
C GLN A 252 -26.07 -6.41 -11.46
N ALA A 253 -27.12 -5.76 -10.96
CA ALA A 253 -28.07 -5.06 -11.82
C ALA A 253 -27.36 -3.91 -12.57
N SER A 254 -26.54 -3.12 -11.86
CA SER A 254 -25.70 -2.07 -12.46
C SER A 254 -24.71 -2.62 -13.50
N LEU A 255 -24.04 -3.75 -13.20
CA LEU A 255 -23.12 -4.42 -14.13
C LEU A 255 -23.80 -4.86 -15.43
N ASN A 256 -24.96 -5.50 -15.33
CA ASN A 256 -25.68 -6.01 -16.51
C ASN A 256 -26.17 -4.87 -17.42
N LEU A 257 -26.50 -3.71 -16.85
CA LEU A 257 -26.86 -2.52 -17.63
C LEU A 257 -25.66 -1.96 -18.43
N VAL A 258 -24.48 -1.81 -17.83
CA VAL A 258 -23.29 -1.32 -18.56
C VAL A 258 -22.71 -2.33 -19.55
N ARG A 259 -22.99 -3.63 -19.38
CA ARG A 259 -22.45 -4.69 -20.25
C ARG A 259 -22.79 -4.51 -21.73
N CYS A 260 -23.97 -3.96 -22.00
CA CYS A 260 -24.44 -3.68 -23.36
C CYS A 260 -24.03 -2.28 -23.87
N ASN A 261 -23.48 -1.41 -23.02
CA ASN A 261 -23.21 -0.01 -23.34
C ASN A 261 -21.78 0.19 -23.87
N LYS A 262 -21.59 -0.03 -25.17
CA LYS A 262 -20.27 0.13 -25.81
C LYS A 262 -19.69 1.54 -25.65
N LYS A 263 -20.51 2.61 -25.70
CA LYS A 263 -20.04 4.00 -25.49
C LYS A 263 -19.43 4.21 -24.10
N PHE A 264 -20.05 3.66 -23.05
CA PHE A 264 -19.50 3.68 -21.70
C PHE A 264 -18.17 2.89 -21.60
N LEU A 265 -18.12 1.69 -22.20
CA LEU A 265 -16.93 0.85 -22.18
C LEU A 265 -15.76 1.52 -22.93
N ASP A 266 -16.00 2.06 -24.12
CA ASP A 266 -14.99 2.79 -24.90
C ASP A 266 -14.46 4.03 -24.16
N ALA A 267 -15.34 4.78 -23.48
CA ALA A 267 -14.95 5.93 -22.65
C ALA A 267 -14.10 5.50 -21.43
N CYS A 268 -14.48 4.43 -20.75
CA CYS A 268 -13.73 3.88 -19.62
C CYS A 268 -12.32 3.41 -20.05
N CYS A 269 -12.23 2.70 -21.18
CA CYS A 269 -10.96 2.22 -21.72
C CYS A 269 -10.06 3.37 -22.23
N SER A 270 -10.66 4.43 -22.78
CA SER A 270 -9.95 5.64 -23.20
C SER A 270 -9.43 6.42 -21.98
N CYS A 271 -10.25 6.60 -20.95
CA CYS A 271 -9.83 7.25 -19.71
C CYS A 271 -8.66 6.52 -19.02
N PHE A 272 -8.70 5.18 -18.97
CA PHE A 272 -7.58 4.35 -18.53
C PHE A 272 -6.31 4.62 -19.34
N HIS A 273 -6.42 4.59 -20.67
CA HIS A 273 -5.28 4.76 -21.57
C HIS A 273 -4.63 6.14 -21.41
N ASP A 274 -5.44 7.20 -21.39
CA ASP A 274 -4.96 8.58 -21.41
C ASP A 274 -4.42 9.00 -20.04
N SER A 275 -5.11 8.66 -18.94
CA SER A 275 -4.64 8.90 -17.57
C SER A 275 -3.32 8.16 -17.30
N LEU A 276 -3.22 6.88 -17.69
CA LEU A 276 -2.01 6.09 -17.50
C LEU A 276 -0.85 6.53 -18.41
N SER A 277 -1.12 6.98 -19.64
CA SER A 277 -0.10 7.53 -20.53
C SER A 277 0.46 8.85 -20.00
N GLU A 278 -0.40 9.75 -19.51
CA GLU A 278 0.01 11.01 -18.89
C GLU A 278 0.83 10.78 -17.60
N LEU A 279 0.44 9.80 -16.78
CA LEU A 279 1.20 9.37 -15.60
C LEU A 279 2.59 8.87 -16.00
N LEU A 280 2.70 7.98 -16.99
CA LEU A 280 3.97 7.40 -17.44
C LEU A 280 4.94 8.43 -18.03
N LEU A 281 4.45 9.57 -18.55
CA LEU A 281 5.30 10.70 -18.98
C LEU A 281 5.88 11.51 -17.80
N ARG A 282 5.36 11.33 -16.57
CA ARG A 282 5.77 12.06 -15.37
C ARG A 282 6.54 11.20 -14.36
N ILE A 283 6.27 9.89 -14.30
CA ILE A 283 7.03 8.90 -13.51
C ILE A 283 8.54 9.01 -13.78
N ASP A 284 9.34 8.84 -12.71
CA ASP A 284 10.80 8.88 -12.69
C ASP A 284 11.42 10.24 -13.10
N SER A 285 10.59 11.28 -13.26
CA SER A 285 11.00 12.64 -13.63
C SER A 285 10.80 13.66 -12.50
N TRP A 286 11.32 14.88 -12.68
CA TRP A 286 11.07 16.03 -11.79
C TRP A 286 9.61 16.52 -11.78
N LYS A 287 8.73 15.96 -12.63
CA LYS A 287 7.28 16.26 -12.69
C LYS A 287 6.42 15.18 -12.00
N GLU A 288 7.03 14.18 -11.38
CA GLU A 288 6.31 13.16 -10.61
C GLU A 288 5.69 13.78 -9.35
N LEU A 289 4.38 13.62 -9.19
CA LEU A 289 3.63 14.02 -8.00
C LEU A 289 3.59 12.86 -6.98
N PRO A 290 3.52 13.16 -5.67
CA PRO A 290 3.55 12.14 -4.60
C PRO A 290 2.54 11.00 -4.73
N PHE A 291 1.42 11.25 -5.41
CA PHE A 291 0.33 10.28 -5.57
C PHE A 291 0.32 9.58 -6.95
N ASP A 292 1.18 9.96 -7.91
CA ASP A 292 1.17 9.40 -9.26
C ASP A 292 1.40 7.87 -9.27
N ARG A 293 2.30 7.36 -8.41
CA ARG A 293 2.50 5.90 -8.27
C ARG A 293 1.30 5.19 -7.63
N ARG A 294 0.53 5.85 -6.73
CA ARG A 294 -0.74 5.32 -6.21
C ARG A 294 -1.80 5.30 -7.32
N LYS A 295 -1.85 6.34 -8.18
CA LYS A 295 -2.78 6.43 -9.31
C LYS A 295 -2.62 5.32 -10.37
N ILE A 296 -1.47 4.66 -10.42
CA ILE A 296 -1.30 3.47 -11.28
C ILE A 296 -2.22 2.32 -10.81
N LEU A 297 -2.47 2.16 -9.50
CA LEU A 297 -3.33 1.09 -8.99
C LEU A 297 -4.81 1.31 -9.36
N HIS A 298 -5.33 2.54 -9.32
CA HIS A 298 -6.69 2.82 -9.77
C HIS A 298 -6.86 2.60 -11.29
N ASN A 299 -5.83 2.91 -12.08
CA ASN A 299 -5.83 2.60 -13.51
C ASN A 299 -5.83 1.07 -13.76
N VAL A 300 -5.08 0.28 -12.99
CA VAL A 300 -5.15 -1.19 -13.04
C VAL A 300 -6.52 -1.72 -12.60
N ALA A 301 -7.18 -1.08 -11.65
CA ALA A 301 -8.54 -1.42 -11.21
C ALA A 301 -9.59 -1.15 -12.30
N LEU A 302 -9.51 0.01 -12.97
CA LEU A 302 -10.35 0.34 -14.14
C LEU A 302 -10.17 -0.66 -15.28
N LEU A 303 -8.92 -0.99 -15.62
CA LEU A 303 -8.60 -2.01 -16.63
C LEU A 303 -9.23 -3.37 -16.30
N LEU A 304 -9.05 -3.84 -15.06
CA LEU A 304 -9.64 -5.09 -14.60
C LEU A 304 -11.17 -5.05 -14.68
N PHE A 305 -11.80 -3.96 -14.23
CA PHE A 305 -13.25 -3.79 -14.30
C PHE A 305 -13.77 -3.84 -15.74
N SER A 306 -13.21 -3.01 -16.65
CA SER A 306 -13.64 -2.94 -18.05
C SER A 306 -13.63 -4.30 -18.73
N VAL A 307 -12.64 -5.14 -18.41
CA VAL A 307 -12.48 -6.49 -18.97
C VAL A 307 -13.47 -7.50 -18.37
N HIS A 308 -13.75 -7.45 -17.05
CA HIS A 308 -14.78 -8.31 -16.45
C HIS A 308 -16.19 -8.00 -16.97
N VAL A 309 -16.46 -6.71 -17.23
CA VAL A 309 -17.73 -6.27 -17.82
C VAL A 309 -17.81 -6.72 -19.28
N SER A 310 -16.88 -6.30 -20.14
CA SER A 310 -16.99 -6.53 -21.58
C SER A 310 -16.93 -8.01 -21.99
N ALA A 311 -16.13 -8.82 -21.27
CA ALA A 311 -15.80 -10.20 -21.62
C ALA A 311 -15.18 -10.42 -23.04
N GLU A 312 -14.95 -9.35 -23.80
CA GLU A 312 -14.34 -9.34 -25.13
C GLU A 312 -12.79 -9.32 -25.04
N ALA A 313 -12.11 -9.66 -26.15
CA ALA A 313 -10.65 -9.64 -26.22
C ALA A 313 -10.11 -8.20 -26.30
N PHE A 314 -9.40 -7.78 -25.24
CA PHE A 314 -8.93 -6.40 -25.08
C PHE A 314 -7.84 -5.99 -26.07
N ASP A 315 -7.93 -4.77 -26.61
CA ASP A 315 -7.03 -4.22 -27.65
C ASP A 315 -5.55 -4.29 -27.23
N LYS A 316 -4.72 -4.70 -28.19
CA LYS A 316 -3.25 -4.82 -28.08
C LYS A 316 -2.59 -3.51 -27.63
N LYS A 317 -3.17 -2.33 -27.88
CA LYS A 317 -2.61 -1.04 -27.41
C LYS A 317 -2.55 -0.96 -25.89
N TYR A 318 -3.62 -1.36 -25.20
CA TYR A 318 -3.68 -1.41 -23.74
C TYR A 318 -2.69 -2.45 -23.17
N GLY A 319 -2.49 -3.56 -23.90
CA GLY A 319 -1.48 -4.58 -23.59
C GLY A 319 -0.04 -4.07 -23.66
N LYS A 320 0.28 -3.23 -24.65
CA LYS A 320 1.58 -2.54 -24.71
C LYS A 320 1.74 -1.56 -23.54
N LEU A 321 0.69 -0.80 -23.21
CA LEU A 321 0.71 0.19 -22.14
C LEU A 321 0.96 -0.44 -20.76
N ILE A 322 0.26 -1.53 -20.41
CA ILE A 322 0.47 -2.23 -19.13
C ILE A 322 1.84 -2.92 -19.05
N MET A 323 2.42 -3.34 -20.19
CA MET A 323 3.80 -3.83 -20.23
C MET A 323 4.82 -2.73 -19.92
N VAL A 324 4.60 -1.49 -20.37
CA VAL A 324 5.43 -0.35 -19.98
C VAL A 324 5.30 -0.08 -18.47
N VAL A 325 4.09 -0.17 -17.90
CA VAL A 325 3.90 -0.09 -16.44
C VAL A 325 4.70 -1.15 -15.70
N PHE A 326 4.67 -2.42 -16.11
CA PHE A 326 5.45 -3.47 -15.46
C PHE A 326 6.97 -3.25 -15.51
N GLN A 327 7.47 -2.54 -16.53
CA GLN A 327 8.90 -2.22 -16.66
C GLN A 327 9.29 -0.97 -15.86
N SER A 328 8.40 0.02 -15.75
CA SER A 328 8.68 1.32 -15.12
C SER A 328 8.26 1.38 -13.64
N VAL A 329 7.14 0.76 -13.26
CA VAL A 329 6.65 0.71 -11.86
C VAL A 329 6.09 -0.69 -11.54
N PRO A 330 6.93 -1.74 -11.44
CA PRO A 330 6.48 -3.10 -11.12
C PRO A 330 5.86 -3.25 -9.72
N VAL A 331 6.11 -2.30 -8.81
CA VAL A 331 5.66 -2.32 -7.41
C VAL A 331 5.12 -0.93 -7.03
N VAL A 332 3.91 -0.91 -6.50
CA VAL A 332 3.28 0.25 -5.86
C VAL A 332 3.28 0.05 -4.34
N TYR A 333 3.43 1.15 -3.60
CA TYR A 333 3.30 1.17 -2.14
C TYR A 333 1.97 1.83 -1.77
N VAL A 334 1.28 1.29 -0.78
CA VAL A 334 0.06 1.87 -0.22
C VAL A 334 0.21 2.12 1.29
N GLU A 335 -0.76 2.82 1.87
CA GLU A 335 -0.75 3.18 3.29
C GLU A 335 -0.61 1.94 4.20
N GLY A 336 0.08 2.10 5.33
CA GLY A 336 0.55 0.98 6.15
C GLY A 336 1.82 0.29 5.62
N GLY A 337 2.40 0.75 4.50
CA GLY A 337 3.66 0.24 3.94
C GLY A 337 3.52 -1.03 3.08
N LYS A 338 2.29 -1.48 2.83
CA LYS A 338 2.00 -2.66 2.01
C LYS A 338 2.50 -2.47 0.58
N ARG A 339 3.20 -3.49 0.09
CA ARG A 339 3.74 -3.59 -1.26
C ARG A 339 2.79 -4.36 -2.15
N ILE A 340 2.41 -3.76 -3.26
CA ILE A 340 1.53 -4.34 -4.26
C ILE A 340 2.33 -4.52 -5.55
N ILE A 341 2.56 -5.78 -5.92
CA ILE A 341 3.23 -6.13 -7.17
C ILE A 341 2.15 -6.21 -8.25
N LEU A 342 2.10 -5.22 -9.14
CA LEU A 342 0.99 -5.04 -10.09
C LEU A 342 0.76 -6.27 -10.99
N PHE A 343 1.84 -6.96 -11.35
CA PHE A 343 1.76 -8.21 -12.12
C PHE A 343 1.07 -9.33 -11.33
N ASP A 344 1.36 -9.46 -10.03
CA ASP A 344 0.80 -10.52 -9.18
C ASP A 344 -0.68 -10.24 -8.83
N VAL A 345 -1.11 -8.97 -8.86
CA VAL A 345 -2.53 -8.55 -8.81
C VAL A 345 -3.25 -8.88 -10.11
N LEU A 346 -2.71 -8.45 -11.26
CA LEU A 346 -3.34 -8.76 -12.54
C LEU A 346 -3.43 -10.28 -12.74
N LYS A 347 -2.38 -11.05 -12.41
CA LYS A 347 -2.43 -12.51 -12.47
C LYS A 347 -3.46 -13.13 -11.51
N SER A 348 -3.70 -12.58 -10.32
CA SER A 348 -4.68 -13.13 -9.38
C SER A 348 -6.13 -12.77 -9.76
N GLN A 349 -6.36 -11.62 -10.38
CA GLN A 349 -7.68 -11.08 -10.71
C GLN A 349 -8.10 -11.25 -12.19
N CYS A 350 -7.19 -11.59 -13.11
CA CYS A 350 -7.51 -11.69 -14.55
C CYS A 350 -8.63 -12.72 -14.86
N PRO A 351 -9.65 -12.34 -15.65
CA PRO A 351 -10.57 -13.28 -16.28
C PRO A 351 -9.86 -14.25 -17.23
N GLN A 352 -10.51 -15.39 -17.51
CA GLN A 352 -9.99 -16.39 -18.45
C GLN A 352 -9.68 -15.79 -19.84
N ALA A 353 -10.45 -14.79 -20.29
CA ALA A 353 -10.18 -14.04 -21.52
C ALA A 353 -8.76 -13.44 -21.57
N LEU A 354 -8.27 -12.83 -20.48
CA LEU A 354 -6.90 -12.27 -20.43
C LEU A 354 -5.80 -13.33 -20.26
N SER A 355 -6.14 -14.55 -19.86
CA SER A 355 -5.14 -15.65 -19.85
C SER A 355 -4.64 -16.00 -21.26
N SER A 356 -5.40 -15.61 -22.31
CA SER A 356 -5.00 -15.70 -23.71
C SER A 356 -3.98 -14.63 -24.15
N TRP A 357 -3.86 -13.52 -23.40
CA TRP A 357 -3.12 -12.32 -23.81
C TRP A 357 -1.60 -12.62 -23.80
N SER A 358 -1.00 -12.65 -24.99
CA SER A 358 0.42 -13.02 -25.14
C SER A 358 1.38 -12.15 -24.30
N PRO A 359 1.19 -10.81 -24.16
CA PRO A 359 2.10 -9.99 -23.35
C PRO A 359 2.11 -10.39 -21.88
N LEU A 360 0.95 -10.77 -21.32
CA LEU A 360 0.85 -11.23 -19.92
C LEU A 360 1.50 -12.61 -19.73
N ARG A 361 1.43 -13.47 -20.76
CA ARG A 361 2.05 -14.80 -20.80
C ARG A 361 3.58 -14.73 -20.98
N GLU A 362 4.07 -13.75 -21.73
CA GLU A 362 5.49 -13.43 -21.89
C GLU A 362 6.04 -12.80 -20.59
N ALA A 363 5.35 -11.79 -20.06
CA ALA A 363 5.64 -11.19 -18.75
C ALA A 363 5.70 -12.21 -17.60
N SER A 364 4.87 -13.26 -17.65
CA SER A 364 4.91 -14.37 -16.68
C SER A 364 6.26 -15.09 -16.62
N LYS A 365 6.96 -15.19 -17.76
CA LYS A 365 8.29 -15.83 -17.87
C LYS A 365 9.38 -14.88 -17.40
N ASP A 366 9.32 -13.63 -17.87
CA ASP A 366 10.39 -12.65 -17.68
C ASP A 366 10.25 -11.81 -16.38
N LEU A 367 9.27 -12.11 -15.52
CA LEU A 367 8.99 -11.35 -14.29
C LEU A 367 10.22 -11.15 -13.39
N VAL A 368 11.08 -12.17 -13.27
CA VAL A 368 12.33 -12.10 -12.48
C VAL A 368 13.35 -11.17 -13.15
N LEU A 369 13.44 -11.20 -14.48
CA LEU A 369 14.32 -10.34 -15.26
C LEU A 369 13.83 -8.88 -15.24
N MET A 370 12.53 -8.64 -15.38
CA MET A 370 11.95 -7.30 -15.26
C MET A 370 12.17 -6.69 -13.87
N LYS A 371 11.93 -7.46 -12.78
CA LYS A 371 12.22 -7.02 -11.40
C LYS A 371 13.70 -6.69 -11.19
N ARG A 372 14.62 -7.48 -11.76
CA ARG A 372 16.08 -7.22 -11.73
C ARG A 372 16.47 -5.97 -12.54
N ASN A 373 15.91 -5.80 -13.73
CA ASN A 373 16.20 -4.68 -14.62
C ASN A 373 15.68 -3.34 -14.04
N TYR A 374 14.49 -3.34 -13.44
CA TYR A 374 13.96 -2.20 -12.70
C TYR A 374 14.88 -1.78 -11.53
N LEU A 375 15.33 -2.75 -10.72
CA LEU A 375 16.30 -2.47 -9.64
C LEU A 375 17.61 -1.88 -10.15
N LYS A 376 18.17 -2.45 -11.23
CA LYS A 376 19.40 -1.95 -11.85
C LYS A 376 19.22 -0.50 -12.30
N ARG A 377 18.16 -0.21 -13.07
CA ARG A 377 17.77 1.13 -13.51
C ARG A 377 17.66 2.11 -12.35
N LEU A 378 16.96 1.73 -11.28
CA LEU A 378 16.73 2.57 -10.10
C LEU A 378 18.02 2.83 -9.31
N SER A 379 18.92 1.85 -9.21
CA SER A 379 20.23 2.03 -8.58
C SER A 379 21.19 2.88 -9.43
N GLU A 380 21.12 2.77 -10.75
CA GLU A 380 21.88 3.62 -11.69
C GLU A 380 21.39 5.08 -11.65
N MET A 381 20.07 5.30 -11.70
CA MET A 381 19.47 6.63 -11.50
C MET A 381 19.88 7.23 -10.16
N HIS A 382 19.67 6.51 -9.06
CA HIS A 382 20.08 6.98 -7.73
C HIS A 382 21.59 7.30 -7.68
N SER A 383 22.44 6.53 -8.34
CA SER A 383 23.89 6.80 -8.33
C SER A 383 24.30 8.05 -9.12
N ARG A 384 23.50 8.50 -10.10
CA ARG A 384 23.73 9.76 -10.81
C ARG A 384 23.10 10.94 -10.08
N ASP A 385 21.85 10.78 -9.66
CA ASP A 385 21.00 11.89 -9.23
C ASP A 385 21.23 12.25 -7.74
N TRP A 386 21.82 11.35 -6.94
CA TRP A 386 22.00 11.52 -5.49
C TRP A 386 22.68 12.82 -5.09
N GLN A 387 23.76 13.22 -5.78
CA GLN A 387 24.48 14.44 -5.42
C GLN A 387 23.62 15.69 -5.69
N ALA A 388 22.94 15.75 -6.84
CA ALA A 388 22.02 16.84 -7.16
C ALA A 388 20.81 16.89 -6.21
N ILE A 389 20.29 15.73 -5.77
CA ILE A 389 19.22 15.65 -4.76
C ILE A 389 19.72 16.12 -3.38
N LYS A 390 20.91 15.71 -2.96
CA LYS A 390 21.54 16.13 -1.70
C LYS A 390 21.78 17.64 -1.67
N ASP A 391 22.31 18.20 -2.76
CA ASP A 391 22.60 19.63 -2.88
C ASP A 391 21.30 20.44 -2.92
N ALA A 392 20.29 20.00 -3.69
CA ALA A 392 18.98 20.63 -3.69
C ALA A 392 18.28 20.59 -2.32
N LEU A 393 18.39 19.48 -1.57
CA LEU A 393 17.82 19.34 -0.23
C LEU A 393 18.60 20.17 0.81
N SER A 394 19.91 20.34 0.63
CA SER A 394 20.75 21.20 1.47
C SER A 394 20.46 22.68 1.23
N CYS A 395 20.32 23.09 -0.04
CA CYS A 395 19.86 24.44 -0.41
C CYS A 395 18.43 24.72 0.10
N TRP A 396 17.52 23.74 0.02
CA TRP A 396 16.18 23.86 0.60
C TRP A 396 16.22 24.01 2.12
N ALA A 397 16.99 23.17 2.83
CA ALA A 397 17.10 23.22 4.28
C ALA A 397 17.69 24.56 4.77
N VAL A 398 18.74 25.06 4.11
CA VAL A 398 19.34 26.37 4.40
C VAL A 398 18.36 27.51 4.09
N SER A 399 17.67 27.46 2.95
CA SER A 399 16.62 28.43 2.60
C SER A 399 15.51 28.47 3.66
N PHE A 400 14.94 27.32 3.99
CA PHE A 400 13.89 27.16 5.00
C PHE A 400 14.34 27.66 6.38
N GLN A 401 15.54 27.27 6.84
CA GLN A 401 16.11 27.76 8.10
C GLN A 401 16.34 29.28 8.06
N SER A 402 16.85 29.84 6.96
CA SER A 402 17.08 31.28 6.81
C SER A 402 15.79 32.12 6.83
N ILE A 403 14.64 31.51 6.54
CA ILE A 403 13.31 32.14 6.57
C ILE A 403 12.64 31.97 7.93
N VAL A 404 12.79 30.81 8.58
CA VAL A 404 12.16 30.50 9.88
C VAL A 404 12.93 31.08 11.07
N HIS A 405 14.26 31.16 11.01
CA HIS A 405 15.08 31.59 12.14
C HIS A 405 14.99 33.09 12.50
N PRO A 406 14.73 34.03 11.55
CA PRO A 406 14.52 35.45 11.87
C PRO A 406 13.09 35.83 12.29
N SER A 407 12.11 34.91 12.18
CA SER A 407 10.69 35.27 12.06
C SER A 407 9.80 34.83 13.24
N SER A 408 10.37 34.68 14.44
CA SER A 408 9.63 34.18 15.63
C SER A 408 8.58 35.14 16.20
N GLU A 409 8.53 36.40 15.74
CA GLU A 409 7.72 37.45 16.38
C GLU A 409 6.45 37.88 15.60
N ILE A 410 6.41 37.75 14.26
CA ILE A 410 5.21 38.13 13.47
C ILE A 410 4.98 37.16 12.29
N LEU A 411 3.96 36.31 12.41
CA LEU A 411 3.44 35.48 11.31
C LEU A 411 2.28 36.21 10.60
N SER A 412 2.54 36.81 9.43
CA SER A 412 1.47 37.31 8.56
C SER A 412 0.91 36.21 7.65
N GLU A 413 -0.32 36.39 7.15
CA GLU A 413 -0.92 35.44 6.22
C GLU A 413 -0.12 35.32 4.90
N GLU A 414 0.49 36.42 4.45
CA GLU A 414 1.35 36.44 3.27
C GLU A 414 2.64 35.62 3.48
N TRP A 415 3.22 35.65 4.69
CA TRP A 415 4.35 34.80 5.06
C TRP A 415 3.98 33.32 5.05
N VAL A 416 2.81 32.95 5.59
CA VAL A 416 2.30 31.56 5.54
C VAL A 416 2.08 31.12 4.09
N ARG A 417 1.49 31.97 3.24
CA ARG A 417 1.32 31.70 1.79
C ARG A 417 2.66 31.55 1.07
N LEU A 418 3.68 32.34 1.39
CA LEU A 418 5.02 32.25 0.82
C LEU A 418 5.74 30.94 1.22
N LEU A 419 5.71 30.61 2.52
CA LEU A 419 6.30 29.38 3.05
C LEU A 419 5.65 28.14 2.44
N MET A 420 4.31 28.12 2.38
CA MET A 420 3.56 26.99 1.82
C MET A 420 3.77 26.86 0.29
N LYS A 421 3.96 27.97 -0.42
CA LYS A 421 4.35 27.97 -1.84
C LYS A 421 5.74 27.36 -2.07
N GLN A 422 6.75 27.73 -1.26
CA GLN A 422 8.08 27.12 -1.35
C GLN A 422 8.07 25.64 -0.99
N ILE A 423 7.37 25.25 0.09
CA ILE A 423 7.17 23.85 0.46
C ILE A 423 6.60 23.06 -0.73
N MET A 424 5.51 23.52 -1.36
CA MET A 424 4.91 22.82 -2.51
C MET A 424 5.78 22.82 -3.77
N GLN A 425 6.60 23.85 -4.00
CA GLN A 425 7.51 23.91 -5.16
C GLN A 425 8.71 22.95 -5.04
N ASP A 426 9.22 22.73 -3.84
CA ASP A 426 10.39 21.86 -3.60
C ASP A 426 10.02 20.42 -3.19
N LEU A 427 8.78 20.18 -2.75
CA LEU A 427 8.30 18.85 -2.35
C LEU A 427 8.53 17.72 -3.38
N PRO A 428 8.39 17.91 -4.71
CA PRO A 428 8.68 16.85 -5.69
C PRO A 428 10.12 16.31 -5.58
N LYS A 429 11.06 17.13 -5.13
CA LYS A 429 12.47 16.76 -4.92
C LYS A 429 12.63 15.80 -3.74
N VAL A 430 11.84 15.99 -2.67
CA VAL A 430 11.78 15.11 -1.50
C VAL A 430 11.01 13.83 -1.81
N VAL A 431 9.90 13.94 -2.54
CA VAL A 431 9.04 12.82 -2.96
C VAL A 431 9.82 11.73 -3.70
N GLN A 432 10.76 12.09 -4.57
CA GLN A 432 11.59 11.12 -5.29
C GLN A 432 12.41 10.20 -4.38
N LEU A 433 12.76 10.60 -3.15
CA LEU A 433 13.57 9.78 -2.24
C LEU A 433 12.79 8.58 -1.67
N ALA A 434 11.51 8.76 -1.32
CA ALA A 434 10.76 7.75 -0.57
C ALA A 434 10.56 6.43 -1.36
N PRO A 435 10.07 6.41 -2.61
CA PRO A 435 9.95 5.18 -3.39
C PRO A 435 11.31 4.53 -3.68
N ARG A 436 12.36 5.34 -3.90
CA ARG A 436 13.72 4.88 -4.23
C ARG A 436 14.39 4.18 -3.05
N LEU A 437 14.19 4.68 -1.82
CA LEU A 437 14.67 4.04 -0.59
C LEU A 437 13.89 2.76 -0.27
N MET A 438 12.54 2.80 -0.32
CA MET A 438 11.71 1.62 -0.05
C MET A 438 11.97 0.47 -1.02
N ALA A 439 12.24 0.76 -2.30
CA ALA A 439 12.56 -0.24 -3.32
C ALA A 439 13.83 -1.05 -2.99
N ARG A 440 14.87 -0.41 -2.42
CA ARG A 440 16.11 -1.10 -2.02
C ARG A 440 15.91 -2.07 -0.87
N GLY A 441 15.20 -1.66 0.20
CA GLY A 441 14.91 -2.54 1.33
C GLY A 441 14.00 -3.73 0.98
N SER A 442 13.20 -3.60 -0.08
CA SER A 442 12.09 -4.53 -0.35
C SER A 442 12.42 -5.77 -1.19
N ILE A 443 13.60 -5.84 -1.80
CA ILE A 443 13.99 -6.96 -2.69
C ILE A 443 15.28 -7.67 -2.20
N HIS A 444 15.75 -7.33 -0.99
CA HIS A 444 16.80 -8.09 -0.28
C HIS A 444 16.28 -8.78 0.99
N SER A 445 14.98 -8.70 1.28
CA SER A 445 14.33 -9.65 2.19
C SER A 445 14.00 -10.93 1.41
N PRO A 446 14.66 -12.08 1.71
CA PRO A 446 14.25 -13.34 1.12
C PRO A 446 12.87 -13.73 1.66
N ARG A 447 12.05 -14.38 0.82
CA ARG A 447 10.86 -15.09 1.33
C ARG A 447 11.34 -16.14 2.33
N GLN A 448 11.03 -15.97 3.62
CA GLN A 448 11.10 -17.07 4.58
C GLN A 448 9.97 -18.06 4.27
N SER A 449 10.20 -18.92 3.28
CA SER A 449 9.35 -20.07 3.03
C SER A 449 9.51 -21.05 4.19
N THR A 450 8.46 -21.23 4.97
CA THR A 450 8.38 -22.19 6.08
C THR A 450 8.30 -23.62 5.56
N SER A 451 9.41 -24.11 5.00
CA SER A 451 9.64 -25.52 4.70
C SER A 451 10.57 -26.10 5.77
N ALA A 452 10.02 -26.91 6.68
CA ALA A 452 10.82 -27.63 7.67
C ALA A 452 11.83 -28.58 6.98
N PRO A 453 13.08 -28.67 7.45
CA PRO A 453 14.06 -29.59 6.88
C PRO A 453 13.66 -31.04 7.20
N ASN A 454 13.44 -31.84 6.16
CA ASN A 454 13.00 -33.23 6.31
C ASN A 454 14.20 -34.13 6.67
N PRO A 455 14.26 -34.75 7.87
CA PRO A 455 15.48 -35.35 8.43
C PRO A 455 15.76 -36.77 7.88
N ALA A 456 15.79 -36.94 6.56
CA ALA A 456 15.81 -38.25 5.91
C ALA A 456 16.63 -38.32 4.61
N ARG A 457 17.85 -37.75 4.56
CA ARG A 457 18.87 -38.04 3.52
C ARG A 457 20.29 -37.57 3.93
N ALA A 458 20.92 -38.33 4.81
CA ALA A 458 22.31 -38.11 5.24
C ALA A 458 23.14 -39.41 5.17
N SER A 459 23.25 -39.99 3.97
CA SER A 459 24.10 -41.15 3.70
C SER A 459 24.60 -41.15 2.25
N ASN A 460 25.88 -41.51 2.07
CA ASN A 460 26.66 -41.56 0.80
C ASN A 460 26.86 -40.17 0.15
N CYS A 461 28.09 -39.71 -0.15
CA CYS A 461 29.30 -40.42 -0.61
C CYS A 461 30.61 -40.00 0.12
N ARG A 462 31.74 -40.62 -0.29
CA ARG A 462 33.06 -40.57 0.37
C ARG A 462 34.17 -39.97 -0.51
N VAL A 463 35.08 -39.23 0.15
CA VAL A 463 36.57 -39.25 0.04
C VAL A 463 37.27 -38.93 -1.30
N GLY A 464 38.27 -38.03 -1.23
CA GLY A 464 39.41 -37.90 -2.17
C GLY A 464 39.50 -36.54 -2.87
N GLN A 465 40.66 -35.90 -3.10
CA GLN A 465 42.06 -36.20 -2.72
C GLN A 465 42.89 -34.90 -2.52
N LEU A 466 44.02 -35.03 -1.80
CA LEU A 466 45.38 -34.43 -1.92
C LEU A 466 45.67 -33.21 -2.85
N ARG A 467 46.76 -32.42 -2.70
CA ARG A 467 47.61 -31.92 -1.56
C ARG A 467 48.75 -31.03 -2.15
N SER A 468 49.35 -30.12 -1.34
CA SER A 468 50.61 -29.38 -1.59
C SER A 468 50.56 -28.30 -2.71
N ALA A 469 51.40 -27.26 -2.77
CA ALA A 469 52.48 -26.70 -1.91
C ALA A 469 52.51 -25.14 -2.13
N ALA A 470 53.37 -24.25 -1.62
CA ALA A 470 54.53 -24.16 -0.69
C ALA A 470 54.59 -22.66 -0.20
N CYS A 471 55.59 -22.03 0.46
CA CYS A 471 56.89 -22.34 1.08
C CYS A 471 57.30 -21.16 2.02
N ARG A 472 58.33 -21.33 2.87
CA ARG A 472 59.04 -20.31 3.71
C ARG A 472 58.22 -19.70 4.88
N GLU A 473 58.59 -19.78 6.18
CA GLU A 473 59.87 -19.54 6.91
C GLU A 473 60.23 -18.04 7.02
N LEU A 474 60.69 -17.45 8.14
CA LEU A 474 61.02 -17.82 9.56
C LEU A 474 61.27 -16.45 10.32
N PRO A 475 61.70 -16.32 11.62
CA PRO A 475 61.82 -17.26 12.76
C PRO A 475 61.29 -16.76 14.15
N SER A 476 61.22 -17.72 15.10
CA SER A 476 61.35 -17.69 16.58
C SER A 476 61.40 -16.39 17.42
N GLN A 477 60.60 -16.39 18.52
CA GLN A 477 60.95 -16.17 19.96
C GLN A 477 59.65 -16.26 20.80
N ALA A 478 59.61 -16.48 22.12
CA ALA A 478 60.37 -17.28 23.09
C ALA A 478 59.61 -17.21 24.45
N CYS A 479 59.93 -18.09 25.41
CA CYS A 479 59.34 -18.18 26.76
C CYS A 479 57.86 -18.63 26.87
N ALA A 480 57.36 -19.17 27.98
CA ALA A 480 57.87 -20.12 29.00
C ALA A 480 56.73 -20.38 30.03
N ASN A 481 56.89 -21.39 30.91
CA ASN A 481 56.09 -21.70 32.10
C ASN A 481 54.64 -22.23 31.85
N GLU A 482 54.06 -23.17 32.63
CA GLU A 482 54.60 -24.05 33.68
C GLU A 482 53.72 -25.32 33.90
N HIS A 483 54.15 -26.18 34.85
CA HIS A 483 53.47 -27.32 35.53
C HIS A 483 51.96 -27.15 35.82
N ASP A 484 51.13 -28.16 36.14
CA ASP A 484 51.13 -29.66 36.19
C ASP A 484 49.61 -30.04 36.28
N GLY A 485 49.08 -31.27 36.15
CA GLY A 485 49.59 -32.65 36.04
C GLY A 485 48.48 -33.63 36.51
N LYS A 486 48.65 -34.96 36.29
CA LYS A 486 47.76 -36.08 36.76
C LYS A 486 46.37 -36.18 36.07
N GLN A 487 45.91 -37.33 35.54
CA GLN A 487 45.60 -38.67 36.14
C GLN A 487 44.29 -38.68 36.96
N ALA A 488 43.37 -39.67 36.84
CA ALA A 488 43.34 -40.88 36.00
C ALA A 488 41.90 -41.43 35.78
N LYS A 489 41.80 -42.56 35.07
CA LYS A 489 40.58 -43.40 34.88
C LYS A 489 40.07 -44.00 36.21
N SER A 490 38.76 -44.21 36.36
CA SER A 490 38.14 -45.53 36.64
C SER A 490 36.65 -45.45 37.03
N THR A 491 35.81 -46.08 36.21
CA THR A 491 34.75 -47.04 36.58
C THR A 491 34.15 -47.02 38.00
N VAL A 492 32.84 -46.76 38.07
CA VAL A 492 31.81 -47.79 38.35
C VAL A 492 30.79 -47.74 37.22
#